data_AF-A0A815W2G1-F1
#
_entry.id   AF-A0A815W2G1-F1
#
_cell.length_a   1.000
_cell.length_b   1.000
_cell.length_c   1.000
_cell.angle_alpha   90.00
_cell.angle_beta   90.00
_cell.angle_gamma   90.00
#
_symmetry.space_group_name_H-M   'P 1'
#
loop_
_entity.id
_entity.type
_entity.pdbx_description
1 polymer ?
#
loop_
_entity_poly.entity_id
_entity_poly.type
_entity_poly.pdbx_seq_one_letter_code
_entity_poly.pdbx_strand_id
1 'polypeptide(L)' 'MMTSWAIVVDVYYLPPMYIGKNESPTDFARRVKAAIANTGGLVDLEWDAYLKCGLSKDNLRAKEQRKFVEMHKAK' A
#
# COMPACT_ATOMS: atom_id res chain seq x y z
N MET A 1 0.18 -25.58 25.65
CA MET A 1 1.07 -25.74 24.47
C MET A 1 1.98 -24.53 24.40
N MET A 2 3.28 -24.73 24.21
CA MET A 2 4.27 -23.64 24.14
C MET A 2 4.71 -23.51 22.68
N THR A 3 4.38 -22.40 22.03
CA THR A 3 4.81 -22.10 20.65
C THR A 3 5.91 -21.04 20.70
N SER A 4 7.05 -21.32 20.08
CA SER A 4 8.14 -20.36 19.87
C SER A 4 8.03 -19.82 18.45
N TRP A 5 8.13 -18.51 18.31
CA TRP A 5 8.09 -17.80 17.04
C TRP A 5 9.14 -16.69 17.06
N ALA A 6 9.71 -16.41 15.89
CA ALA A 6 10.71 -15.37 15.70
C ALA A 6 10.34 -14.53 14.47
N ILE A 7 10.75 -13.27 14.49
CA ILE A 7 10.59 -12.34 13.38
C ILE A 7 11.99 -12.03 12.84
N VAL A 8 12.17 -12.24 11.55
CA VAL A 8 13.40 -11.87 10.82
C VAL A 8 13.05 -10.67 9.95
N VAL A 9 13.83 -9.60 10.05
CA VAL A 9 13.63 -8.36 9.29
C VAL A 9 14.95 -7.84 8.74
N ASP A 10 14.89 -7.32 7.52
CA ASP A 10 15.98 -6.57 6.91
C ASP A 10 15.78 -5.08 7.18
N VAL A 11 16.83 -4.43 7.72
CA VAL A 11 16.81 -3.01 8.08
C VAL A 11 17.75 -2.24 7.17
N TYR A 12 17.23 -1.22 6.50
CA TYR A 12 17.98 -0.38 5.57
C TYR A 12 18.00 1.07 6.05
N TYR A 13 19.18 1.69 6.08
CA TYR A 13 19.36 3.11 6.34
C TYR A 13 19.58 3.85 5.03
N LEU A 14 18.69 4.80 4.72
CA LEU A 14 18.83 5.66 3.54
C LEU A 14 19.33 7.06 3.93
N PRO A 15 20.08 7.74 3.05
CA PRO A 15 20.42 9.14 3.24
C PRO A 15 19.18 10.03 3.39
N PRO A 16 19.26 11.13 4.16
CA PRO A 16 18.13 12.05 4.30
C PRO A 16 17.80 12.71 2.96
N MET A 17 16.51 12.76 2.62
CA MET A 17 16.00 13.47 1.46
C MET A 17 15.33 14.79 1.89
N TYR A 18 15.59 15.85 1.14
CA TYR A 18 14.99 17.17 1.35
C TYR A 18 14.07 17.55 0.19
N ILE A 19 13.04 18.35 0.46
CA ILE A 19 12.12 18.90 -0.56
C ILE A 19 12.90 19.87 -1.46
N GLY A 20 12.78 19.69 -2.78
CA GLY A 20 13.32 20.63 -3.76
C GLY A 20 12.55 21.95 -3.81
N LYS A 21 13.20 23.03 -4.26
CA LYS A 21 12.60 24.39 -4.28
C LYS A 21 11.29 24.50 -5.08
N ASN A 22 11.11 23.65 -6.10
CA ASN A 22 9.95 23.63 -6.99
C ASN A 22 9.18 22.30 -6.91
N GLU A 23 9.43 21.50 -5.87
CA GLU A 23 8.83 20.18 -5.71
C GLU A 23 7.55 20.28 -4.88
N SER A 24 6.44 19.71 -5.36
CA SER A 24 5.22 19.60 -4.57
C SER A 24 5.43 18.63 -3.39
N PRO A 25 4.78 18.83 -2.23
CA PRO A 25 4.79 17.86 -1.15
C PRO A 25 4.42 16.43 -1.59
N THR A 26 3.51 16.29 -2.55
CA THR A 26 3.10 14.99 -3.12
C THR A 26 4.21 14.37 -3.97
N ASP A 27 4.90 15.19 -4.78
CA ASP A 27 6.01 14.71 -5.61
C ASP A 27 7.21 14.28 -4.76
N PHE A 28 7.48 15.03 -3.69
CA PHE A 28 8.49 14.66 -2.71
C PHE A 28 8.17 13.32 -2.04
N ALA A 29 6.94 13.13 -1.57
CA ALA A 29 6.51 11.88 -0.96
C ALA A 29 6.64 10.70 -1.94
N ARG A 30 6.28 10.89 -3.21
CA ARG A 30 6.45 9.90 -4.27
C ARG A 30 7.92 9.55 -4.48
N ARG A 31 8.82 10.53 -4.50
CA ARG A 31 10.26 10.30 -4.66
C ARG A 31 10.86 9.52 -3.48
N VAL A 32 10.48 9.88 -2.25
CA VAL A 32 10.93 9.15 -1.04
C VAL A 32 10.42 7.72 -1.07
N LYS A 33 9.15 7.51 -1.42
CA LYS A 33 8.56 6.18 -1.58
C LYS A 33 9.30 5.33 -2.61
N ALA A 34 9.61 5.90 -3.78
CA ALA A 34 10.36 5.22 -4.83
C ALA A 34 11.76 4.80 -4.36
N ALA A 35 12.45 5.65 -3.60
CA ALA A 35 13.76 5.32 -3.04
C ALA A 35 13.71 4.15 -2.03
N ILE A 36 12.68 4.12 -1.17
CA ILE A 36 12.45 3.03 -0.22
C ILE A 36 12.12 1.72 -0.98
N ALA A 37 11.23 1.80 -1.97
CA ALA A 37 10.83 0.64 -2.76
C ALA A 37 12.02 0.02 -3.50
N ASN A 38 12.84 0.85 -4.14
CA ASN A 38 14.05 0.39 -4.83
C ASN A 38 15.06 -0.26 -3.87
N THR A 39 15.21 0.29 -2.65
CA THR A 39 16.14 -0.27 -1.65
C THR A 39 15.64 -1.61 -1.12
N GLY A 40 14.33 -1.75 -0.90
CA GLY A 40 13.72 -2.99 -0.42
C GLY A 40 13.38 -4.01 -1.52
N GLY A 41 13.72 -3.74 -2.79
CA GLY A 41 13.33 -4.59 -3.92
C GLY A 41 11.81 -4.70 -4.14
N LEU A 42 11.06 -3.70 -3.68
CA LEU A 42 9.60 -3.63 -3.78
C LEU A 42 9.19 -2.94 -5.08
N VAL A 43 8.01 -3.30 -5.59
CA VAL A 43 7.40 -2.60 -6.73
C VAL A 43 6.84 -1.27 -6.27
N ASP A 44 7.34 -0.17 -6.84
CA ASP A 44 6.76 1.15 -6.62
C ASP A 44 5.42 1.25 -7.37
N LEU A 45 4.34 1.49 -6.63
CA LEU A 45 3.01 1.67 -7.20
C LEU A 45 2.59 3.14 -7.11
N GLU A 46 1.86 3.67 -8.08
CA GLU A 46 1.48 5.10 -8.09
C GLU A 46 0.47 5.49 -7.01
N TRP A 47 -0.34 4.54 -6.55
CA TRP A 47 -1.36 4.80 -5.52
C TRP A 47 -0.75 5.13 -4.15
N ASP A 48 -1.36 6.09 -3.48
CA ASP A 48 -1.14 6.31 -2.06
C ASP A 48 -1.84 5.21 -1.24
N ALA A 49 -1.34 4.93 -0.05
CA ALA A 49 -1.94 3.94 0.84
C ALA A 49 -3.34 4.39 1.37
N TYR A 50 -3.74 5.63 1.10
CA TYR A 50 -5.00 6.21 1.56
C TYR A 50 -6.23 5.56 0.89
N LEU A 51 -6.05 4.91 -0.26
CA LEU A 51 -7.11 4.14 -0.92
C LEU A 51 -7.74 3.06 0.01
N LYS A 52 -6.97 2.52 0.97
CA LYS A 52 -7.45 1.55 1.96
C LYS A 52 -8.07 2.20 3.20
N CYS A 53 -7.78 3.48 3.45
CA CYS A 53 -8.32 4.22 4.59
C CYS A 53 -9.75 4.70 4.35
N GLY A 54 -10.14 4.90 3.08
CA GLY A 54 -11.50 5.27 2.70
C GLY A 54 -12.43 4.07 2.56
N LEU A 55 -13.68 4.22 3.00
CA LEU A 55 -14.76 3.31 2.60
C LEU A 55 -14.89 3.37 1.07
N SER A 56 -14.85 2.21 0.41
CA SER A 56 -15.13 2.14 -1.03
C SER A 56 -16.49 2.78 -1.33
N LYS A 57 -16.68 3.36 -2.52
CA LYS A 57 -17.98 3.94 -2.90
C LYS A 57 -19.09 2.90 -2.74
N ASP A 58 -20.25 3.29 -2.20
CA ASP A 58 -21.36 2.36 -1.90
C ASP A 58 -21.78 1.54 -3.12
N ASN A 59 -21.79 2.17 -4.31
CA ASN A 59 -22.12 1.52 -5.58
C ASN A 59 -21.17 0.36 -5.92
N LEU A 60 -19.87 0.49 -5.59
CA LEU A 60 -18.88 -0.55 -5.84
C LEU A 60 -19.04 -1.71 -4.87
N ARG A 61 -19.31 -1.41 -3.59
CA ARG A 61 -19.59 -2.43 -2.56
C ARG A 61 -20.83 -3.26 -2.91
N ALA A 62 -21.92 -2.61 -3.32
CA ALA A 62 -23.15 -3.28 -3.70
C ALA A 62 -22.97 -4.19 -4.92
N LYS A 63 -22.18 -3.76 -5.92
CA LYS A 63 -21.88 -4.57 -7.12
C LYS A 63 -21.14 -5.85 -6.76
N GLU A 64 -20.15 -5.77 -5.89
CA GLU A 64 -19.33 -6.92 -5.49
C GLU A 64 -20.09 -7.88 -4.57
N GLN A 65 -20.94 -7.35 -3.68
CA GLN A 65 -21.86 -8.17 -2.88
C GLN A 65 -22.84 -8.96 -3.76
N ARG A 66 -23.37 -8.37 -4.84
CA ARG A 66 -24.25 -9.08 -5.78
C ARG A 66 -23.53 -10.25 -6.45
N LYS A 67 -22.32 -10.02 -6.98
CA LYS A 67 -21.50 -11.08 -7.57
C LYS A 67 -21.21 -12.21 -6.59
N PHE A 68 -20.91 -11.85 -5.34
CA PHE A 68 -20.64 -12.83 -4.28
C PHE A 68 -21.88 -13.68 -3.96
N VAL A 69 -23.05 -13.05 -3.84
CA VAL A 69 -24.33 -13.75 -3.65
C VAL A 69 -24.63 -14.67 -4.85
N GLU A 70 -24.40 -14.22 -6.08
CA GLU A 70 -24.59 -15.05 -7.28
C GLU A 70 -23.65 -16.26 -7.30
N MET A 71 -22.36 -16.08 -6.99
CA MET A 71 -21.41 -17.20 -6.90
C MET A 71 -21.83 -18.24 -5.86
N HIS A 72 -22.34 -17.80 -4.70
CA HIS A 72 -22.74 -18.72 -3.64
C HIS A 72 -24.12 -19.36 -3.85
N LYS A 73 -24.98 -18.79 -4.69
CA LYS A 73 -26.24 -19.42 -5.13
C LYS A 73 -26.04 -20.47 -6.22
N ALA A 74 -24.95 -20.35 -6.99
CA ALA A 74 -24.60 -21.29 -8.06
C ALA A 74 -23.90 -22.56 -7.54
N LYS A 75 -23.75 -22.71 -6.23
CA LYS A 75 -23.07 -23.82 -5.55
C LYS A 75 -24.09 -24.65 -4.78
#